data_AF-A0A8J6V2W5-F1
#
_entry.id   AF-A0A8J6V2W5-F1
#
_cell.length_a   1.000
_cell.length_b   1.000
_cell.length_c   1.000
_cell.angle_alpha   90.00
_cell.angle_beta   90.00
_cell.angle_gamma   90.00
#
_symmetry.space_group_name_H-M   'P 1'
#
loop_
_entity.id
_entity.type
_entity.pdbx_description
1 polymer ?
#
loop_
_entity_poly.entity_id
_entity_poly.type
_entity_poly.pdbx_seq_one_letter_code
_entity_poly.pdbx_strand_id
1 'polypeptide(L)'
;MPNTPQQLLKPKLLIGEGSEEVLFFTALLTHLNITDIQVEEYRGKQGLRNYLKTLLVRPGYTDVVSLAITRDADSCAKSAFQSVCSALNYARLAVPSKSGGIAGNSPQVGVMILPDDQNPGMLEDVCLAAVATDPVLQCVDKYFECVTNTTRRQPNNMGKARIRAWLSSQIDPDKRLGEAAKAGYLPWDSPAFDRLKQFLQAL
;
A
#
# COMPACT_ATOMS: atom_id res chain seq x y z
N MET A 1 -29.89 -8.00 1.45
CA MET A 1 -29.40 -8.91 2.52
C MET A 1 -28.51 -8.08 3.43
N PRO A 2 -28.68 -8.10 4.76
CA PRO A 2 -27.71 -7.45 5.65
C PRO A 2 -26.36 -8.14 5.43
N ASN A 3 -25.34 -7.36 5.04
CA ASN A 3 -23.97 -7.85 4.87
C ASN A 3 -23.49 -8.37 6.23
N THR A 4 -23.41 -9.69 6.39
CA THR A 4 -22.73 -10.30 7.53
C THR A 4 -21.29 -9.77 7.56
N PRO A 5 -20.80 -9.23 8.68
CA PRO A 5 -19.43 -8.73 8.76
C PRO A 5 -18.45 -9.86 8.41
N GLN A 6 -17.56 -9.60 7.45
CA GLN A 6 -16.58 -10.59 6.99
C GLN A 6 -15.70 -11.03 8.17
N GLN A 7 -15.57 -12.33 8.40
CA GLN A 7 -14.78 -12.87 9.50
C GLN A 7 -13.28 -12.59 9.31
N LEU A 8 -12.59 -12.31 10.41
CA LEU A 8 -11.13 -12.23 10.47
C LEU A 8 -10.58 -13.63 10.79
N LEU A 9 -9.67 -14.12 9.94
CA LEU A 9 -9.20 -15.51 9.97
C LEU A 9 -7.75 -15.66 10.43
N LYS A 10 -7.01 -14.56 10.55
CA LYS A 10 -5.60 -14.54 10.89
C LYS A 10 -5.32 -13.59 12.06
N PRO A 11 -4.27 -13.86 12.86
CA PRO A 11 -3.96 -13.06 14.04
C PRO A 11 -3.44 -11.66 13.70
N LYS A 12 -2.94 -11.44 12.48
CA LYS A 12 -2.47 -10.14 12.04
C LYS A 12 -3.27 -9.65 10.85
N LEU A 13 -3.58 -8.36 10.84
CA LEU A 13 -4.35 -7.70 9.79
C LEU A 13 -3.55 -6.54 9.21
N LEU A 14 -3.37 -6.51 7.90
CA LEU A 14 -2.82 -5.40 7.14
C LEU A 14 -3.92 -4.80 6.27
N ILE A 15 -4.11 -3.48 6.35
CA ILE A 15 -5.10 -2.79 5.53
C ILE A 15 -4.45 -1.73 4.64
N GLY A 16 -4.88 -1.69 3.37
CA GLY A 16 -4.44 -0.74 2.35
C GLY A 16 -5.60 0.02 1.72
N GLU A 17 -5.29 1.01 0.88
CA GLU A 17 -6.28 1.93 0.35
C GLU A 17 -7.28 1.27 -0.60
N GLY A 18 -6.82 0.40 -1.49
CA GLY A 18 -7.66 -0.28 -2.47
C GLY A 18 -7.16 -1.67 -2.85
N SER A 19 -7.76 -2.20 -3.91
CA SER A 19 -7.54 -3.57 -4.35
C SER A 19 -6.11 -3.82 -4.87
N GLU A 20 -5.46 -2.83 -5.46
CA GLU A 20 -4.08 -2.96 -5.95
C GLU A 20 -3.11 -3.19 -4.77
N GLU A 21 -3.29 -2.47 -3.66
CA GLU A 21 -2.51 -2.66 -2.43
C GLU A 21 -2.73 -4.05 -1.86
N VAL A 22 -3.98 -4.56 -1.85
CA VAL A 22 -4.27 -5.92 -1.38
C VAL A 22 -3.49 -6.95 -2.19
N LEU A 23 -3.51 -6.84 -3.52
CA LEU A 23 -2.80 -7.75 -4.40
C LEU A 23 -1.28 -7.64 -4.22
N PHE A 24 -0.75 -6.42 -4.16
CA PHE A 24 0.67 -6.13 -3.96
C PHE A 24 1.18 -6.72 -2.64
N PHE A 25 0.54 -6.38 -1.52
CA PHE A 25 0.98 -6.85 -0.21
C PHE A 25 0.81 -8.36 -0.07
N THR A 26 -0.24 -8.96 -0.66
CA THR A 26 -0.37 -10.42 -0.71
C THR A 26 0.82 -11.06 -1.42
N ALA A 27 1.26 -10.51 -2.55
CA ALA A 27 2.42 -11.01 -3.29
C ALA A 27 3.72 -10.85 -2.49
N LEU A 28 3.94 -9.68 -1.87
CA LEU A 28 5.12 -9.41 -1.06
C LEU A 28 5.18 -10.33 0.17
N LEU A 29 4.07 -10.51 0.90
CA LEU A 29 3.99 -11.43 2.04
C LEU A 29 4.28 -12.87 1.61
N THR A 30 3.79 -13.29 0.44
CA THR A 30 4.09 -14.61 -0.12
C THR A 30 5.60 -14.75 -0.39
N HIS A 31 6.23 -13.76 -1.01
CA HIS A 31 7.67 -13.74 -1.24
C HIS A 31 8.48 -13.81 0.06
N LEU A 32 8.01 -13.15 1.12
CA LEU A 32 8.63 -13.16 2.45
C LEU A 32 8.30 -14.42 3.29
N ASN A 33 7.49 -15.35 2.78
CA ASN A 33 6.95 -16.51 3.52
C ASN A 33 6.19 -16.13 4.81
N ILE A 34 5.52 -14.97 4.82
CA ILE A 34 4.69 -14.52 5.94
C ILE A 34 3.24 -14.95 5.70
N THR A 35 2.77 -15.93 6.47
CA THR A 35 1.46 -16.56 6.26
C THR A 35 0.39 -16.14 7.28
N ASP A 36 0.77 -15.49 8.37
CA ASP A 36 -0.09 -15.12 9.50
C ASP A 36 -0.74 -13.73 9.38
N ILE A 37 -0.55 -13.04 8.25
CA ILE A 37 -1.17 -11.74 7.95
C ILE A 37 -2.32 -11.89 6.95
N GLN A 38 -3.48 -11.32 7.29
CA GLN A 38 -4.63 -11.13 6.41
C GLN A 38 -4.58 -9.73 5.81
N VAL A 39 -4.80 -9.59 4.50
CA VAL A 39 -4.74 -8.29 3.81
C VAL A 39 -6.12 -7.89 3.33
N GLU A 40 -6.55 -6.67 3.64
CA GLU A 40 -7.84 -6.12 3.21
C GLU A 40 -7.72 -4.67 2.70
N GLU A 41 -8.71 -4.21 1.94
CA GLU A 41 -8.82 -2.82 1.53
C GLU A 41 -9.80 -2.07 2.44
N TYR A 42 -9.55 -0.78 2.67
CA TYR A 42 -10.50 0.12 3.32
C TYR A 42 -11.26 1.03 2.34
N ARG A 43 -11.13 0.82 1.02
CA ARG A 43 -11.89 1.47 -0.07
C ARG A 43 -11.75 2.99 -0.13
N GLY A 44 -10.51 3.46 -0.26
CA GLY A 44 -10.17 4.87 -0.39
C GLY A 44 -10.08 5.60 0.95
N LYS A 45 -9.42 6.77 0.95
CA LYS A 45 -9.15 7.57 2.17
C LYS A 45 -10.35 7.83 3.08
N GLN A 46 -11.54 8.01 2.50
CA GLN A 46 -12.76 8.25 3.28
C GLN A 46 -13.30 6.99 3.96
N GLY A 47 -12.93 5.80 3.46
CA GLY A 47 -13.40 4.52 3.98
C GLY A 47 -12.65 4.05 5.23
N LEU A 48 -11.42 4.52 5.49
CA LEU A 48 -10.62 4.10 6.64
C LEU A 48 -11.35 4.26 7.98
N ARG A 49 -11.97 5.42 8.21
CA ARG A 49 -12.70 5.68 9.46
C ARG A 49 -13.87 4.71 9.66
N ASN A 50 -14.61 4.43 8.58
CA ASN A 50 -15.74 3.51 8.62
C ASN A 50 -15.26 2.06 8.80
N TYR A 51 -14.18 1.68 8.12
CA TYR A 51 -13.55 0.37 8.28
C TYR A 51 -13.12 0.12 9.73
N LEU A 52 -12.39 1.06 10.35
CA LEU A 52 -11.95 0.90 11.74
C LEU A 52 -13.13 0.88 12.72
N LYS A 53 -14.18 1.66 12.46
CA LYS A 53 -15.40 1.64 13.29
C LYS A 53 -16.09 0.26 13.28
N THR A 54 -16.14 -0.40 12.13
CA THR A 54 -16.77 -1.72 12.00
C THR A 54 -15.82 -2.85 12.40
N LEU A 55 -14.50 -2.64 12.31
CA LEU A 55 -13.48 -3.65 12.64
C LEU A 55 -13.68 -4.25 14.03
N LEU A 56 -13.95 -3.41 15.04
CA LEU A 56 -14.07 -3.81 16.44
C LEU A 56 -15.20 -4.82 16.72
N VAL A 57 -16.20 -4.89 15.84
CA VAL A 57 -17.38 -5.78 16.00
C VAL A 57 -17.36 -6.95 15.02
N ARG A 58 -16.26 -7.14 14.27
CA ARG A 58 -16.13 -8.26 13.34
C ARG A 58 -15.83 -9.56 14.09
N PRO A 59 -16.45 -10.68 13.70
CA PRO A 59 -16.05 -12.00 14.18
C PRO A 59 -14.55 -12.22 13.97
N GLY A 60 -13.85 -12.70 15.01
CA GLY A 60 -12.39 -12.92 15.00
C GLY A 60 -11.55 -11.70 15.39
N TYR A 61 -12.15 -10.51 15.61
CA TYR A 61 -11.36 -9.33 16.00
C TYR A 61 -10.63 -9.51 17.33
N THR A 62 -11.21 -10.24 18.28
CA THR A 62 -10.59 -10.55 19.57
C THR A 62 -9.30 -11.36 19.45
N ASP A 63 -9.11 -12.06 18.34
CA ASP A 63 -7.93 -12.88 18.06
C ASP A 63 -6.86 -12.09 17.29
N VAL A 64 -7.17 -10.86 16.85
CA VAL A 64 -6.21 -9.98 16.18
C VAL A 64 -5.24 -9.40 17.20
N VAL A 65 -3.98 -9.76 17.06
CA VAL A 65 -2.87 -9.28 17.90
C VAL A 65 -2.16 -8.07 17.28
N SER A 66 -2.25 -7.90 15.95
CA SER A 66 -1.56 -6.84 15.22
C SER A 66 -2.43 -6.27 14.09
N LEU A 67 -2.50 -4.94 14.01
CA LEU A 67 -3.16 -4.18 12.95
C LEU A 67 -2.14 -3.24 12.29
N ALA A 68 -1.86 -3.45 11.02
CA ALA A 68 -1.05 -2.56 10.20
C ALA A 68 -1.92 -1.78 9.23
N ILE A 69 -1.64 -0.48 9.09
CA ILE A 69 -2.33 0.42 8.16
C ILE A 69 -1.29 0.99 7.20
N THR A 70 -1.53 0.84 5.90
CA THR A 70 -0.76 1.49 4.85
C THR A 70 -1.62 2.53 4.14
N ARG A 71 -1.02 3.65 3.74
CA ARG A 71 -1.73 4.71 3.02
C ARG A 71 -0.77 5.54 2.18
N ASP A 72 -1.20 5.95 0.99
CA ASP A 72 -0.45 6.89 0.16
C ASP A 72 -0.32 8.28 0.81
N ALA A 73 0.86 8.89 0.70
CA ALA A 73 1.08 10.28 1.08
C ALA A 73 0.35 11.26 0.16
N ASP A 74 0.07 10.87 -1.09
CA ASP A 74 -0.30 11.76 -2.19
C ASP A 74 0.66 12.96 -2.29
N SER A 75 0.24 14.12 -1.80
CA SER A 75 0.97 15.37 -1.81
C SER A 75 1.65 15.69 -0.48
N CYS A 76 1.31 15.01 0.62
CA CYS A 76 1.85 15.32 1.95
C CYS A 76 1.77 14.13 2.92
N ALA A 77 2.92 13.50 3.19
CA ALA A 77 3.02 12.38 4.12
C ALA A 77 2.55 12.73 5.54
N LYS A 78 2.86 13.95 6.02
CA LYS A 78 2.45 14.42 7.35
C LYS A 78 0.92 14.49 7.48
N SER A 79 0.24 15.05 6.49
CA SER A 79 -1.23 15.16 6.49
C SER A 79 -1.88 13.79 6.34
N ALA A 80 -1.31 12.89 5.52
CA ALA A 80 -1.78 11.51 5.40
C ALA A 80 -1.67 10.77 6.75
N PHE A 81 -0.52 10.85 7.42
CA PHE A 81 -0.30 10.27 8.74
C PHE A 81 -1.28 10.82 9.79
N GLN A 82 -1.42 12.14 9.88
CA GLN A 82 -2.38 12.79 10.80
C GLN A 82 -3.82 12.31 10.58
N SER A 83 -4.20 12.07 9.33
CA SER A 83 -5.53 11.57 8.98
C SER A 83 -5.72 10.12 9.42
N VAL A 84 -4.70 9.26 9.31
CA VAL A 84 -4.73 7.90 9.90
C VAL A 84 -4.82 7.96 11.42
N CYS A 85 -4.01 8.79 12.08
CA CYS A 85 -4.05 8.98 13.53
C CYS A 85 -5.43 9.45 14.02
N SER A 86 -6.08 10.33 13.27
CA SER A 86 -7.45 10.79 13.57
C SER A 86 -8.48 9.66 13.48
N ALA A 87 -8.34 8.77 12.49
CA ALA A 87 -9.22 7.60 12.33
C ALA A 87 -9.00 6.56 13.45
N LEU A 88 -7.75 6.31 13.82
CA LEU A 88 -7.38 5.44 14.95
C LEU A 88 -7.94 5.96 16.27
N ASN A 89 -7.75 7.25 16.58
CA ASN A 89 -8.31 7.89 17.77
C ASN A 89 -9.84 7.76 17.82
N TYR A 90 -10.52 7.98 16.69
CA TYR A 90 -11.98 7.82 16.61
C TYR A 90 -12.43 6.38 16.92
N ALA A 91 -11.66 5.39 16.49
CA ALA A 91 -11.90 3.98 16.79
C ALA A 91 -11.37 3.53 18.15
N ARG A 92 -10.78 4.42 18.97
CA ARG A 92 -10.17 4.11 20.27
C ARG A 92 -9.05 3.05 20.18
N LEU A 93 -8.32 3.05 19.08
CA LEU A 93 -7.15 2.21 18.86
C LEU A 93 -5.87 2.95 19.24
N ALA A 94 -4.79 2.19 19.48
CA ALA A 94 -3.48 2.78 19.73
C ALA A 94 -2.99 3.60 18.52
N VAL A 95 -2.27 4.68 18.80
CA VAL A 95 -1.79 5.63 17.78
C VAL A 95 -0.27 5.71 17.83
N PRO A 96 0.45 5.29 16.77
CA PRO A 96 1.89 5.51 16.68
C PRO A 96 2.27 6.98 16.76
N SER A 97 3.43 7.27 17.36
CA SER A 97 3.97 8.64 17.44
C SER A 97 4.54 9.16 16.12
N LYS A 98 4.87 8.26 15.20
CA LYS A 98 5.40 8.55 13.86
C LYS A 98 4.99 7.47 12.86
N SER A 99 5.03 7.83 11.59
CA SER A 99 4.87 6.88 10.48
C SER A 99 6.07 5.93 10.41
N GLY A 100 5.84 4.69 10.01
CA GLY A 100 6.73 3.54 10.17
C GLY A 100 6.83 3.04 11.63
N GLY A 101 6.08 3.66 12.55
CA GLY A 101 6.05 3.32 13.96
C GLY A 101 4.92 2.35 14.31
N ILE A 102 5.07 1.74 15.49
CA ILE A 102 4.10 0.83 16.05
C ILE A 102 3.78 1.22 17.50
N ALA A 103 2.53 1.09 17.93
CA ALA A 103 2.09 1.43 19.29
C ALA A 103 1.01 0.48 19.82
N GLY A 104 0.89 0.39 21.15
CA GLY A 104 -0.11 -0.45 21.82
C GLY A 104 0.28 -1.94 21.81
N ASN A 105 -0.55 -2.75 22.48
CA ASN A 105 -0.27 -4.18 22.72
C ASN A 105 -1.46 -5.11 22.36
N SER A 106 -2.69 -4.59 22.24
CA SER A 106 -3.89 -5.43 22.07
C SER A 106 -5.02 -4.69 21.30
N PRO A 107 -5.00 -4.69 19.96
CA PRO A 107 -3.87 -5.10 19.12
C PRO A 107 -2.73 -4.07 19.18
N GLN A 108 -1.53 -4.51 18.85
CA GLN A 108 -0.45 -3.65 18.42
C GLN A 108 -0.85 -2.97 17.10
N VAL A 109 -0.64 -1.66 16.95
CA VAL A 109 -1.07 -0.88 15.78
C VAL A 109 0.13 -0.24 15.09
N GLY A 110 0.42 -0.68 13.86
CA GLY A 110 1.44 -0.10 12.99
C GLY A 110 0.85 0.81 11.93
N VAL A 111 1.53 1.90 11.60
CA VAL A 111 1.13 2.80 10.50
C VAL A 111 2.34 3.07 9.62
N MET A 112 2.17 2.90 8.31
CA MET A 112 3.15 3.25 7.30
C MET A 112 2.51 4.12 6.22
N ILE A 113 3.15 5.24 5.91
CA ILE A 113 2.73 6.14 4.84
C ILE A 113 3.67 5.92 3.66
N LEU A 114 3.10 5.60 2.51
CA LEU A 114 3.85 5.37 1.28
C LEU A 114 4.25 6.71 0.65
N PRO A 115 5.39 6.80 -0.04
CA PRO A 115 6.29 5.68 -0.37
C PRO A 115 7.28 5.35 0.76
N ASP A 116 7.61 6.29 1.63
CA ASP A 116 8.76 6.19 2.54
C ASP A 116 8.59 6.91 3.90
N ASP A 117 7.34 7.14 4.31
CA ASP A 117 6.90 7.84 5.52
C ASP A 117 7.20 9.35 5.57
N GLN A 118 7.88 9.92 4.57
CA GLN A 118 8.39 11.29 4.61
C GLN A 118 7.98 12.11 3.39
N ASN A 119 8.13 11.53 2.21
CA ASN A 119 7.95 12.21 0.95
C ASN A 119 6.52 12.07 0.42
N PRO A 120 6.07 13.00 -0.45
CA PRO A 120 4.88 12.79 -1.27
C PRO A 120 5.02 11.53 -2.14
N GLY A 121 3.90 10.94 -2.51
CA GLY A 121 3.84 9.77 -3.37
C GLY A 121 2.89 8.69 -2.87
N MET A 122 3.08 7.50 -3.42
CA MET A 122 2.15 6.37 -3.31
C MET A 122 2.89 5.05 -3.56
N LEU A 123 2.17 3.94 -3.48
CA LEU A 123 2.69 2.61 -3.80
C LEU A 123 3.41 2.53 -5.15
N GLU A 124 2.89 3.20 -6.18
CA GLU A 124 3.51 3.21 -7.51
C GLU A 124 4.92 3.82 -7.50
N ASP A 125 5.18 4.81 -6.64
CA ASP A 125 6.51 5.43 -6.53
C ASP A 125 7.53 4.49 -5.87
N VAL A 126 7.09 3.66 -4.91
CA VAL A 126 7.93 2.58 -4.37
C VAL A 126 8.32 1.60 -5.47
N CYS A 127 7.35 1.20 -6.29
CA CYS A 127 7.59 0.24 -7.37
C CYS A 127 8.49 0.84 -8.47
N LEU A 128 8.31 2.12 -8.81
CA LEU A 128 9.19 2.84 -9.73
C LEU A 128 10.62 2.96 -9.19
N ALA A 129 10.79 3.23 -7.90
CA ALA A 129 12.10 3.22 -7.26
C ALA A 129 12.74 1.82 -7.34
N ALA A 130 11.94 0.76 -7.21
CA ALA A 130 12.43 -0.61 -7.28
C ALA A 130 13.00 -0.98 -8.66
N VAL A 131 12.43 -0.42 -9.74
CA VAL A 131 12.85 -0.66 -11.13
C VAL A 131 13.64 0.51 -11.71
N ALA A 132 14.17 1.41 -10.88
CA ALA A 132 14.82 2.64 -11.32
C ALA A 132 16.02 2.42 -12.27
N THR A 133 16.67 1.26 -12.18
CA THR A 133 17.82 0.88 -13.03
C THR A 133 17.42 0.14 -14.31
N ASP A 134 16.14 -0.15 -14.52
CA ASP A 134 15.65 -0.78 -15.73
C ASP A 134 15.75 0.21 -16.92
N PRO A 135 16.49 -0.13 -17.99
CA PRO A 135 16.67 0.75 -19.15
C PRO A 135 15.36 1.13 -19.84
N VAL A 136 14.29 0.35 -19.68
CA VAL A 136 12.94 0.66 -20.20
C VAL A 136 12.44 2.00 -19.69
N LEU A 137 12.79 2.41 -18.46
CA LEU A 137 12.32 3.68 -17.91
C LEU A 137 12.75 4.89 -18.75
N GLN A 138 13.90 4.81 -19.44
CA GLN A 138 14.30 5.86 -20.39
C GLN A 138 13.34 5.98 -21.57
N CYS A 139 12.79 4.85 -22.05
CA CYS A 139 11.78 4.83 -23.10
C CYS A 139 10.44 5.39 -22.58
N VAL A 140 10.06 5.04 -21.35
CA VAL A 140 8.85 5.57 -20.69
C VAL A 140 8.93 7.09 -20.54
N ASP A 141 10.07 7.62 -20.10
CA ASP A 141 10.24 9.06 -19.91
C ASP A 141 10.18 9.81 -21.25
N LYS A 142 10.86 9.29 -22.29
CA LYS A 142 10.77 9.84 -23.66
C LYS A 142 9.35 9.78 -24.23
N TYR A 143 8.59 8.72 -23.93
CA TYR A 143 7.19 8.61 -24.34
C TYR A 143 6.34 9.74 -23.74
N PHE A 144 6.43 9.96 -22.44
CA PHE A 144 5.64 11.02 -21.79
C PHE A 144 6.11 12.43 -22.17
N GLU A 145 7.41 12.64 -22.40
CA GLU A 145 7.93 13.88 -22.97
C GLU A 145 7.32 14.15 -24.36
N CYS A 146 7.33 13.16 -25.24
CA CYS A 146 6.76 13.25 -26.58
C CYS A 146 5.25 13.56 -26.55
N VAL A 147 4.47 12.84 -25.73
CA VAL A 147 3.02 13.07 -25.58
C VAL A 147 2.73 14.47 -25.07
N THR A 148 3.49 14.94 -24.08
CA THR A 148 3.33 16.27 -23.49
C THR A 148 3.65 17.37 -24.50
N ASN A 149 4.76 17.24 -25.24
CA ASN A 149 5.18 18.22 -26.23
C ASN A 149 4.24 18.28 -27.44
N THR A 150 3.73 17.12 -27.89
CA THR A 150 2.88 17.02 -29.07
C THR A 150 1.44 17.42 -28.78
N THR A 151 0.90 17.03 -27.63
CA THR A 151 -0.55 17.13 -27.36
C THR A 151 -0.91 18.07 -26.20
N ARG A 152 0.07 18.56 -25.44
CA ARG A 152 -0.13 19.31 -24.18
C ARG A 152 -0.92 18.52 -23.12
N ARG A 153 -1.13 17.21 -23.31
CA ARG A 153 -1.76 16.34 -22.33
C ARG A 153 -0.70 15.82 -21.37
N GLN A 154 -1.01 15.86 -20.09
CA GLN A 154 -0.20 15.27 -19.03
C GLN A 154 -1.11 14.44 -18.10
N PRO A 155 -0.69 13.25 -17.67
CA PRO A 155 -1.38 12.52 -16.62
C PRO A 155 -1.54 13.37 -15.36
N ASN A 156 -2.71 13.31 -14.73
CA ASN A 156 -2.93 13.91 -13.41
C ASN A 156 -2.12 13.22 -12.30
N ASN A 157 -1.61 12.02 -12.57
CA ASN A 157 -0.74 11.28 -11.69
C ASN A 157 0.36 10.60 -12.52
N MET A 158 1.58 11.14 -12.43
CA MET A 158 2.72 10.66 -13.21
C MET A 158 3.25 9.31 -12.72
N GLY A 159 3.25 9.02 -11.42
CA GLY A 159 3.72 7.72 -10.91
C GLY A 159 2.86 6.56 -11.45
N LYS A 160 1.53 6.72 -11.43
CA LYS A 160 0.59 5.71 -11.98
C LYS A 160 0.77 5.55 -13.48
N ALA A 161 1.00 6.65 -14.19
CA ALA A 161 1.19 6.61 -15.64
C ALA A 161 2.52 5.93 -16.02
N ARG A 162 3.62 6.29 -15.34
CA ARG A 162 4.95 5.72 -15.59
C ARG A 162 5.00 4.23 -15.27
N ILE A 163 4.49 3.80 -14.11
CA ILE A 163 4.51 2.36 -13.78
C ILE A 163 3.66 1.56 -14.76
N ARG A 164 2.51 2.09 -15.22
CA ARG A 164 1.68 1.43 -16.23
C ARG A 164 2.38 1.33 -17.58
N ALA A 165 3.08 2.39 -18.01
CA ALA A 165 3.86 2.35 -19.24
C ALA A 165 5.02 1.34 -19.15
N TRP A 166 5.70 1.26 -18.00
CA TRP A 166 6.70 0.24 -17.74
C TRP A 166 6.08 -1.18 -17.76
N LEU A 167 4.92 -1.39 -17.12
CA LEU A 167 4.19 -2.66 -17.15
C LEU A 167 3.77 -3.08 -18.56
N SER A 168 3.30 -2.13 -19.38
CA SER A 168 2.93 -2.38 -20.76
C SER A 168 4.10 -2.71 -21.69
N SER A 169 5.34 -2.59 -21.22
CA SER A 169 6.53 -3.02 -21.96
C SER A 169 6.99 -4.44 -21.63
N GLN A 170 6.39 -5.06 -20.60
CA GLN A 170 6.72 -6.42 -20.18
C GLN A 170 6.19 -7.44 -21.20
N ILE A 171 6.71 -8.68 -21.14
CA ILE A 171 6.36 -9.76 -22.09
C ILE A 171 4.84 -9.96 -22.16
N ASP A 172 4.17 -10.05 -21.00
CA ASP A 172 2.71 -9.91 -20.94
C ASP A 172 2.35 -8.50 -20.44
N PRO A 173 1.84 -7.62 -21.31
CA PRO A 173 1.69 -6.18 -21.05
C PRO A 173 0.34 -5.78 -20.43
N ASP A 174 -0.53 -6.75 -20.12
CA ASP A 174 -1.93 -6.53 -19.72
C ASP A 174 -2.16 -6.43 -18.20
N LYS A 175 -1.11 -6.67 -17.41
CA LYS A 175 -1.19 -6.73 -15.94
C LYS A 175 -1.20 -5.35 -15.30
N ARG A 176 -2.10 -5.15 -14.33
CA ARG A 176 -2.04 -4.04 -13.37
C ARG A 176 -0.98 -4.26 -12.30
N LEU A 177 -0.68 -3.25 -11.49
CA LEU A 177 0.44 -3.30 -10.54
C LEU A 177 0.34 -4.48 -9.57
N GLY A 178 -0.83 -4.66 -8.95
CA GLY A 178 -1.07 -5.76 -8.03
C GLY A 178 -0.98 -7.14 -8.70
N GLU A 179 -1.43 -7.26 -9.94
CA GLU A 179 -1.35 -8.48 -10.74
C GLU A 179 0.09 -8.79 -11.15
N ALA A 180 0.84 -7.77 -11.55
CA ALA A 180 2.25 -7.85 -11.88
C ALA A 180 3.11 -8.23 -10.67
N ALA A 181 2.77 -7.73 -9.48
CA ALA A 181 3.38 -8.16 -8.22
C ALA A 181 3.21 -9.67 -8.01
N LYS A 182 2.00 -10.20 -8.21
CA LYS A 182 1.71 -11.65 -8.12
C LYS A 182 2.39 -12.47 -9.22
N ALA A 183 2.54 -11.90 -10.41
CA ALA A 183 3.22 -12.52 -11.54
C ALA A 183 4.76 -12.49 -11.44
N GLY A 184 5.32 -11.90 -10.37
CA GLY A 184 6.76 -11.86 -10.15
C GLY A 184 7.51 -10.81 -10.96
N TYR A 185 6.83 -9.78 -11.47
CA TYR A 185 7.48 -8.73 -12.27
C TYR A 185 8.28 -7.75 -11.41
N LEU A 186 7.89 -7.58 -10.15
CA LEU A 186 8.57 -6.64 -9.25
C LEU A 186 9.85 -7.26 -8.69
N PRO A 187 10.99 -6.55 -8.75
CA PRO A 187 12.26 -7.05 -8.24
C PRO A 187 12.25 -6.96 -6.72
N TRP A 188 11.71 -7.97 -6.04
CA TRP A 188 11.54 -7.93 -4.59
C TRP A 188 12.84 -7.70 -3.84
N ASP A 189 13.99 -8.12 -4.37
CA ASP A 189 15.33 -7.89 -3.78
C ASP A 189 15.83 -6.44 -3.90
N SER A 190 15.09 -5.57 -4.60
CA SER A 190 15.44 -4.16 -4.68
C SER A 190 15.40 -3.47 -3.31
N PRO A 191 16.42 -2.67 -2.95
CA PRO A 191 16.43 -1.93 -1.68
C PRO A 191 15.25 -0.98 -1.48
N ALA A 192 14.57 -0.60 -2.56
CA ALA A 192 13.35 0.21 -2.49
C ALA A 192 12.24 -0.42 -1.64
N PHE A 193 12.23 -1.76 -1.52
CA PHE A 193 11.27 -2.48 -0.69
C PHE A 193 11.73 -2.71 0.75
N ASP A 194 12.98 -2.43 1.11
CA ASP A 194 13.54 -2.82 2.42
C ASP A 194 12.75 -2.25 3.59
N ARG A 195 12.31 -1.00 3.49
CA ARG A 195 11.50 -0.35 4.52
C ARG A 195 10.15 -1.04 4.71
N LEU A 196 9.48 -1.41 3.61
CA LEU A 196 8.22 -2.16 3.66
C LEU A 196 8.44 -3.54 4.27
N LYS A 197 9.48 -4.26 3.84
CA LYS A 197 9.80 -5.60 4.37
C LYS A 197 10.06 -5.53 5.88
N GLN A 198 10.89 -4.60 6.33
CA GLN A 198 11.20 -4.38 7.74
C GLN A 198 9.93 -4.08 8.55
N PHE A 199 9.05 -3.22 8.04
CA PHE A 199 7.79 -2.93 8.69
C PHE A 199 6.90 -4.16 8.82
N LEU A 200 6.72 -4.94 7.74
CA LEU A 200 5.91 -6.15 7.75
C LEU A 200 6.46 -7.24 8.68
N GLN A 201 7.78 -7.38 8.75
CA GLN A 201 8.44 -8.33 9.65
C GLN A 201 8.37 -7.93 11.12
N ALA A 202 8.17 -6.65 11.42
CA ALA A 202 8.02 -6.13 12.78
C ALA A 202 6.58 -6.22 13.34
N LEU A 203 5.62 -6.69 12.53
CA LEU A 203 4.20 -6.81 12.90
C LEU A 203 3.88 -8.03 13.75
#